data_AF-A0A139BPC7-F1
#
_entry.id   AF-A0A139BPC7-F1
#
_cell.length_a   1.000
_cell.length_b   1.000
_cell.length_c   1.000
_cell.angle_alpha   90.00
_cell.angle_beta   90.00
_cell.angle_gamma   90.00
#
_symmetry.space_group_name_H-M   'P 1'
#
loop_
_entity.id
_entity.type
_entity.pdbx_description
1 polymer ?
#
loop_
_entity_poly.entity_id
_entity_poly.type
_entity_poly.pdbx_seq_one_letter_code
_entity_poly.pdbx_strand_id
1 'polypeptide(L)'
;MALQALKNIRNTNSAGNEEQQKNFPAMLEQFKGEIARALPKHINPDRMVRIALTAFRMTPKLAECDPRSVFAAVIQSSQLGLEVGLMGEAHLVPFGGQCQLIPGYTGLMKLARNSGLVTDIYPEVVRMNDKFALKLGMERNLEHEPLTTAGGFPASDEERGEVVGFYAVGVLKDGSRTFVAMGRAEVERIRDGSRGYQA
;
A
#
# COMPACT_ATOMS: atom_id res chain seq x y z
N MET A 1 5.64 -18.80 -4.33
CA MET A 1 6.84 -18.12 -4.86
C MET A 1 7.70 -17.50 -3.75
N ALA A 2 7.23 -16.58 -2.90
CA ALA A 2 8.06 -16.05 -1.79
C ALA A 2 8.59 -17.13 -0.83
N LEU A 3 7.71 -18.06 -0.43
CA LEU A 3 8.09 -19.26 0.34
C LEU A 3 9.09 -20.17 -0.40
N GLN A 4 9.09 -20.15 -1.73
CA GLN A 4 9.98 -20.96 -2.55
C GLN A 4 11.35 -20.29 -2.69
N ALA A 5 11.42 -18.97 -2.83
CA ALA A 5 12.66 -18.21 -2.72
C ALA A 5 13.30 -18.42 -1.33
N LEU A 6 12.51 -18.40 -0.26
CA LEU A 6 12.98 -18.72 1.10
C LEU A 6 13.48 -20.17 1.23
N LYS A 7 12.82 -21.14 0.59
CA LYS A 7 13.30 -22.53 0.51
C LYS A 7 14.59 -22.64 -0.29
N ASN A 8 14.76 -21.88 -1.37
CA ASN A 8 15.98 -21.86 -2.17
C ASN A 8 17.15 -21.29 -1.36
N ILE A 9 16.92 -20.20 -0.62
CA ILE A 9 17.89 -19.67 0.35
C ILE A 9 18.27 -20.74 1.38
N ARG A 10 17.30 -21.55 1.83
CA ARG A 10 17.54 -22.65 2.78
C ARG A 10 18.31 -23.82 2.15
N ASN A 11 18.09 -24.12 0.87
CA ASN A 11 18.66 -25.29 0.19
C ASN A 11 20.08 -25.06 -0.35
N THR A 12 20.48 -23.81 -0.63
CA THR A 12 21.88 -23.47 -0.95
C THR A 12 22.84 -23.62 0.25
N ASN A 13 22.34 -23.99 1.43
CA ASN A 13 23.05 -23.95 2.72
C ASN A 13 23.80 -25.23 3.10
N SER A 14 24.15 -26.11 2.16
CA SER A 14 24.99 -27.28 2.48
C SER A 14 26.50 -27.02 2.42
N ALA A 15 26.96 -25.78 2.22
CA ALA A 15 28.38 -25.42 2.36
C ALA A 15 28.61 -23.93 2.69
N GLY A 16 29.10 -23.67 3.92
CA GLY A 16 29.93 -22.52 4.33
C GLY A 16 29.51 -21.08 4.01
N ASN A 17 28.91 -20.37 4.99
CA ASN A 17 29.22 -18.99 5.42
C ASN A 17 28.08 -18.39 6.27
N GLU A 18 28.12 -18.59 7.59
CA GLU A 18 27.10 -18.11 8.54
C GLU A 18 27.10 -16.57 8.75
N GLU A 19 28.22 -15.88 8.48
CA GLU A 19 28.33 -14.43 8.68
C GLU A 19 27.69 -13.59 7.57
N GLN A 20 27.69 -14.09 6.32
CA GLN A 20 27.05 -13.42 5.18
C GLN A 20 25.52 -13.51 5.23
N GLN A 21 24.97 -14.50 5.95
CA GLN A 21 23.53 -14.68 6.17
C GLN A 21 22.91 -13.66 7.15
N LYS A 22 23.72 -12.89 7.88
CA LYS A 22 23.23 -11.88 8.83
C LYS A 22 23.00 -10.50 8.21
N ASN A 23 23.36 -10.29 6.94
CA ASN A 23 23.36 -8.96 6.35
C ASN A 23 22.48 -8.92 5.08
N PHE A 24 21.34 -8.21 5.18
CA PHE A 24 20.38 -8.08 4.07
C PHE A 24 21.00 -7.58 2.73
N PRO A 25 21.88 -6.56 2.70
CA PRO A 25 22.59 -6.15 1.49
C PRO A 25 23.36 -7.29 0.79
N ALA A 26 24.00 -8.19 1.55
CA ALA A 26 24.72 -9.33 0.96
C ALA A 26 23.74 -10.34 0.35
N MET A 27 22.63 -10.62 1.04
CA MET A 27 21.56 -11.49 0.52
C MET A 27 20.94 -10.92 -0.76
N LEU A 28 20.75 -9.61 -0.83
CA LEU A 28 20.14 -8.93 -1.97
C LEU A 28 20.96 -9.14 -3.25
N GLU A 29 22.29 -9.04 -3.17
CA GLU A 29 23.20 -9.29 -4.28
C GLU A 29 23.25 -10.78 -4.65
N GLN A 30 23.37 -11.66 -3.65
CA GLN A 30 23.44 -13.11 -3.86
C GLN A 30 22.17 -13.67 -4.54
N PHE A 31 21.00 -13.19 -4.12
CA PHE A 31 19.70 -13.72 -4.56
C PHE A 31 18.97 -12.77 -5.54
N LYS A 32 19.69 -11.86 -6.19
CA LYS A 32 19.16 -10.96 -7.22
C LYS A 32 18.40 -11.69 -8.34
N GLY A 33 18.81 -12.91 -8.69
CA GLY A 33 18.11 -13.75 -9.66
C GLY A 33 16.71 -14.20 -9.22
N GLU A 34 16.46 -14.31 -7.91
CA GLU A 34 15.11 -14.57 -7.37
C GLU A 34 14.22 -13.33 -7.49
N ILE A 35 14.77 -12.13 -7.25
CA ILE A 35 14.07 -10.86 -7.46
C ILE A 35 13.69 -10.70 -8.94
N ALA A 36 14.63 -10.95 -9.85
CA ALA A 36 14.39 -10.89 -11.29
C ALA A 36 13.27 -11.85 -11.74
N ARG A 37 13.23 -13.07 -11.20
CA ARG A 37 12.15 -14.05 -11.50
C ARG A 37 10.80 -13.67 -10.91
N ALA A 38 10.80 -12.92 -9.81
CA ALA A 38 9.59 -12.44 -9.15
C ALA A 38 8.97 -11.22 -9.83
N LEU A 39 9.77 -10.40 -10.52
CA LEU A 39 9.32 -9.16 -11.13
C LEU A 39 8.47 -9.37 -12.40
N PRO A 40 7.47 -8.51 -12.64
CA PRO A 40 6.87 -8.34 -13.96
C PRO A 40 7.93 -8.06 -15.02
N LYS A 41 7.76 -8.62 -16.21
CA LYS A 41 8.76 -8.57 -17.31
C LYS A 41 9.22 -7.16 -17.71
N HIS A 42 8.41 -6.14 -17.46
CA HIS A 42 8.70 -4.75 -17.83
C HIS A 42 9.44 -3.96 -16.74
N ILE A 43 9.71 -4.55 -15.57
CA ILE A 43 10.40 -3.89 -14.45
C ILE A 43 11.87 -4.32 -14.42
N ASN A 44 12.78 -3.35 -14.29
CA ASN A 44 14.21 -3.61 -14.22
C ASN A 44 14.61 -4.15 -12.82
N PRO A 45 15.23 -5.34 -12.73
CA PRO A 45 15.66 -5.92 -11.44
C PRO A 45 16.74 -5.11 -10.70
N ASP A 46 17.69 -4.50 -11.41
CA ASP A 46 18.73 -3.66 -10.80
C ASP A 46 18.12 -2.44 -10.09
N ARG A 47 17.09 -1.87 -10.70
CA ARG A 47 16.34 -0.76 -10.11
C ARG A 47 15.67 -1.21 -8.81
N MET A 48 15.01 -2.37 -8.80
CA MET A 48 14.36 -2.91 -7.59
C MET A 48 15.37 -3.15 -6.45
N VAL A 49 16.53 -3.75 -6.77
CA VAL A 49 17.63 -3.97 -5.81
C VAL A 49 18.09 -2.64 -5.20
N ARG A 50 18.41 -1.63 -6.03
CA ARG A 50 18.83 -0.30 -5.54
C ARG A 50 17.79 0.35 -4.65
N ILE A 51 16.52 0.30 -5.06
CA ILE A 51 15.40 0.88 -4.31
C ILE A 51 15.24 0.17 -2.96
N ALA A 52 15.28 -1.16 -2.93
CA ALA A 52 15.20 -1.94 -1.70
C ALA A 52 16.36 -1.63 -0.73
N LEU A 53 17.58 -1.49 -1.25
CA LEU A 53 18.75 -1.12 -0.44
C LEU A 53 18.62 0.29 0.15
N THR A 54 18.12 1.25 -0.65
CA THR A 54 17.84 2.60 -0.17
C THR A 54 16.76 2.60 0.90
N ALA A 55 15.64 1.90 0.69
CA ALA A 55 14.56 1.78 1.66
C ALA A 55 15.06 1.16 2.99
N PHE A 56 15.88 0.11 2.91
CA PHE A 56 16.51 -0.50 4.07
C PHE A 56 17.38 0.49 4.87
N ARG A 57 18.22 1.28 4.18
CA ARG A 57 19.10 2.27 4.81
C ARG A 57 18.33 3.43 5.44
N MET A 58 17.19 3.81 4.85
CA MET A 58 16.34 4.89 5.36
C MET A 58 15.54 4.50 6.61
N THR A 59 15.46 3.20 6.95
CA THR A 59 14.74 2.72 8.14
C THR A 59 15.68 1.88 9.01
N PRO A 60 16.48 2.51 9.90
CA PRO A 60 17.53 1.81 10.67
C PRO A 60 17.06 0.56 11.43
N LYS A 61 15.83 0.57 11.96
CA LYS A 61 15.22 -0.57 12.66
C LYS A 61 15.07 -1.84 11.79
N LEU A 62 15.14 -1.74 10.46
CA LEU A 62 15.15 -2.92 9.59
C LEU A 62 16.44 -3.74 9.73
N ALA A 63 17.55 -3.14 10.17
CA ALA A 63 18.79 -3.85 10.46
C ALA A 63 18.69 -4.76 11.69
N GLU A 64 17.71 -4.51 12.57
CA GLU A 64 17.40 -5.33 13.74
C GLU A 64 16.42 -6.48 13.42
N CYS A 65 15.85 -6.48 12.20
CA CYS A 65 14.94 -7.53 11.76
C CYS A 65 15.70 -8.75 11.22
N ASP A 66 15.06 -9.92 11.23
CA ASP A 66 15.58 -11.09 10.51
C ASP A 66 15.78 -10.73 9.02
N PRO A 67 17.01 -10.75 8.47
CA PRO A 67 17.28 -10.32 7.10
C PRO A 67 16.52 -11.15 6.06
N ARG A 68 16.14 -12.39 6.38
CA ARG A 68 15.30 -13.24 5.52
C ARG A 68 13.88 -12.69 5.38
N SER A 69 13.35 -12.08 6.44
CA SER A 69 12.03 -11.44 6.41
C SER A 69 12.04 -10.17 5.57
N VAL A 70 13.12 -9.38 5.63
CA VAL A 70 13.31 -8.20 4.76
C VAL A 70 13.38 -8.63 3.30
N PHE A 71 14.17 -9.66 3.00
CA PHE A 71 14.25 -10.22 1.65
C PHE A 71 12.90 -10.76 1.17
N ALA A 72 12.16 -11.48 2.02
CA ALA A 72 10.83 -11.98 1.69
C ALA A 72 9.84 -10.85 1.37
N ALA A 73 9.89 -9.74 2.11
CA ALA A 73 9.06 -8.56 1.85
C ALA A 73 9.41 -7.91 0.49
N VAL A 74 10.70 -7.82 0.14
CA VAL A 74 11.13 -7.32 -1.18
C VAL A 74 10.67 -8.24 -2.31
N ILE A 75 10.73 -9.56 -2.13
CA ILE A 75 10.21 -10.54 -3.11
C ILE A 75 8.69 -10.40 -3.28
N GLN A 76 7.94 -10.19 -2.20
CA GLN A 76 6.50 -9.95 -2.27
C GLN A 76 6.20 -8.64 -3.03
N SER A 77 6.94 -7.56 -2.75
CA SER A 77 6.79 -6.29 -3.47
C SER A 77 7.07 -6.45 -4.96
N SER A 78 8.11 -7.23 -5.27
CA SER A 78 8.50 -7.57 -6.64
C SER A 78 7.39 -8.32 -7.37
N GLN A 79 6.75 -9.30 -6.72
CA GLN A 79 5.61 -10.05 -7.29
C GLN A 79 4.41 -9.16 -7.62
N LEU A 80 4.17 -8.14 -6.78
CA LEU A 80 3.10 -7.16 -7.01
C LEU A 80 3.49 -6.10 -8.04
N GLY A 81 4.77 -6.01 -8.43
CA GLY A 81 5.28 -4.91 -9.26
C GLY A 81 5.25 -3.56 -8.55
N LEU A 82 5.33 -3.56 -7.22
CA LEU A 82 5.35 -2.37 -6.39
C LEU A 82 6.79 -2.02 -5.99
N GLU A 83 7.14 -0.74 -6.08
CA GLU A 83 8.41 -0.21 -5.61
C GLU A 83 8.36 0.11 -4.11
N VAL A 84 9.35 -0.33 -3.34
CA VAL A 84 9.43 0.00 -1.91
C VAL A 84 10.06 1.38 -1.69
N GLY A 85 9.56 2.17 -0.74
CA GLY A 85 10.22 3.42 -0.32
C GLY A 85 9.47 4.69 -0.71
N LEU A 86 10.19 5.70 -1.20
CA LEU A 86 9.72 7.11 -1.19
C LEU A 86 8.48 7.39 -2.04
N MET A 87 8.21 6.60 -3.08
CA MET A 87 7.04 6.79 -3.95
C MET A 87 5.72 6.32 -3.30
N GLY A 88 5.79 5.74 -2.10
CA GLY A 88 4.62 5.30 -1.33
C GLY A 88 3.89 4.10 -1.90
N GLU A 89 4.45 3.41 -2.91
CA GLU A 89 3.81 2.23 -3.50
C GLU A 89 3.78 1.05 -2.51
N ALA A 90 4.89 0.81 -1.81
CA ALA A 90 4.96 -0.12 -0.70
C ALA A 90 6.02 0.30 0.32
N HIS A 91 5.89 -0.22 1.54
CA HIS A 91 6.76 0.07 2.67
C HIS A 91 7.29 -1.21 3.30
N LEU A 92 8.57 -1.19 3.66
CA LEU A 92 9.21 -2.23 4.48
C LEU A 92 9.08 -1.79 5.93
N VAL A 93 8.27 -2.49 6.72
CA VAL A 93 7.91 -2.07 8.08
C VAL A 93 8.42 -3.08 9.11
N PRO A 94 9.26 -2.65 10.09
CA PRO A 94 9.72 -3.52 11.17
C PRO A 94 8.58 -3.80 12.17
N PHE A 95 8.41 -5.06 12.52
CA PHE A 95 7.38 -5.55 13.43
C PHE A 95 7.93 -6.72 14.26
N GLY A 96 8.27 -6.46 15.52
CA GLY A 96 8.71 -7.53 16.45
C GLY A 96 9.93 -8.31 15.95
N GLY A 97 10.94 -7.62 15.41
CA GLY A 97 12.15 -8.26 14.86
C GLY A 97 11.96 -8.95 13.51
N GLN A 98 10.82 -8.75 12.85
CA GLN A 98 10.54 -9.21 11.48
C GLN A 98 10.16 -8.02 10.61
N CYS A 99 10.45 -8.08 9.31
CA CYS A 99 9.99 -7.09 8.33
C CYS A 99 8.71 -7.58 7.64
N GLN A 100 7.74 -6.68 7.52
CA GLN A 100 6.50 -6.90 6.79
C GLN A 100 6.41 -5.93 5.63
N LEU A 101 5.90 -6.40 4.49
CA LEU A 101 5.54 -5.54 3.38
C LEU A 101 4.15 -4.96 3.63
N ILE A 102 4.04 -3.63 3.60
CA ILE A 102 2.74 -2.94 3.62
C ILE A 102 2.60 -2.16 2.31
N PRO A 103 1.71 -2.58 1.40
CA PRO A 103 1.35 -1.76 0.24
C PRO A 103 0.79 -0.42 0.70
N GLY A 104 1.32 0.67 0.14
CA GLY A 104 0.79 2.00 0.39
C GLY A 104 -0.38 2.32 -0.54
N TYR A 105 -1.06 3.43 -0.28
CA TYR A 105 -2.23 3.84 -1.06
C TYR A 105 -1.92 3.99 -2.55
N THR A 106 -0.80 4.63 -2.92
CA THR A 106 -0.43 4.80 -4.34
C THR A 106 -0.17 3.46 -5.03
N GLY A 107 0.37 2.48 -4.31
CA GLY A 107 0.59 1.13 -4.80
C GLY A 107 -0.72 0.37 -5.01
N LEU A 108 -1.65 0.45 -4.05
CA LEU A 108 -2.98 -0.12 -4.21
C LEU A 108 -3.72 0.50 -5.41
N MET A 109 -3.63 1.81 -5.59
CA MET A 109 -4.19 2.50 -6.75
C MET A 109 -3.55 2.06 -8.07
N LYS A 110 -2.23 1.86 -8.08
CA LYS A 110 -1.49 1.30 -9.23
C LYS A 110 -1.96 -0.12 -9.55
N LEU A 111 -2.09 -0.99 -8.56
CA LEU A 111 -2.61 -2.36 -8.75
C LEU A 111 -4.02 -2.36 -9.30
N ALA A 112 -4.91 -1.52 -8.74
CA ALA A 112 -6.28 -1.38 -9.21
C ALA A 112 -6.34 -0.96 -10.67
N ARG A 113 -5.55 0.05 -11.07
CA ARG A 113 -5.47 0.50 -12.48
C ARG A 113 -4.87 -0.55 -13.40
N ASN A 114 -3.81 -1.24 -12.96
CA ASN A 114 -3.15 -2.29 -13.74
C ASN A 114 -4.02 -3.55 -13.94
N SER A 115 -5.09 -3.72 -13.16
CA SER A 115 -6.05 -4.81 -13.38
C SER A 115 -6.78 -4.72 -14.72
N GLY A 116 -6.87 -3.50 -15.30
CA GLY A 116 -7.67 -3.24 -16.50
C GLY A 116 -9.19 -3.31 -16.28
N LEU A 117 -9.65 -3.56 -15.04
CA LEU A 117 -11.05 -3.64 -14.66
C LEU A 117 -11.59 -2.30 -14.14
N VAL A 118 -10.71 -1.47 -13.60
CA VAL A 118 -11.06 -0.20 -12.96
C VAL A 118 -10.78 0.95 -13.92
N THR A 119 -11.78 1.80 -14.14
CA THR A 119 -11.64 3.02 -14.94
C THR A 119 -11.32 4.22 -14.07
N ASP A 120 -11.92 4.30 -12.88
CA ASP A 120 -11.70 5.42 -11.97
C ASP A 120 -11.88 5.02 -10.51
N ILE A 121 -11.13 5.66 -9.61
CA ILE A 121 -11.28 5.58 -8.16
C ILE A 121 -11.02 6.96 -7.59
N TYR A 122 -11.99 7.48 -6.85
CA TYR A 122 -11.85 8.77 -6.18
C TYR A 122 -12.49 8.74 -4.80
N PRO A 123 -11.82 9.31 -3.78
CA PRO A 123 -12.41 9.57 -2.48
C PRO A 123 -13.00 10.99 -2.42
N GLU A 124 -13.97 11.18 -1.53
CA GLU A 124 -14.55 12.49 -1.23
C GLU A 124 -14.79 12.64 0.27
N VAL A 125 -14.72 13.89 0.72
CA VAL A 125 -15.00 14.30 2.10
C VAL A 125 -16.43 14.84 2.21
N VAL A 126 -17.15 14.37 3.23
CA VAL A 126 -18.49 14.84 3.57
C VAL A 126 -18.38 15.72 4.81
N ARG A 127 -18.90 16.94 4.72
CA ARG A 127 -18.95 17.90 5.82
C ARG A 127 -20.38 18.09 6.32
N MET A 128 -20.51 18.58 7.55
CA MET A 128 -21.76 18.67 8.31
C MET A 128 -22.91 19.32 7.53
N ASN A 129 -22.61 20.37 6.76
CA ASN A 129 -23.61 21.15 6.03
C ASN A 129 -23.75 20.74 4.55
N ASP A 130 -23.02 19.71 4.11
CA ASP A 130 -23.24 19.11 2.79
C ASP A 130 -24.52 18.27 2.81
N LYS A 131 -25.21 18.16 1.67
CA LYS A 131 -26.28 17.17 1.55
C LYS A 131 -25.64 15.82 1.25
N PHE A 132 -25.92 14.84 2.10
CA PHE A 132 -25.42 13.49 1.93
C PHE A 132 -26.51 12.47 2.25
N ALA A 133 -26.76 11.55 1.30
CA ALA A 133 -27.69 10.46 1.48
C ALA A 133 -27.04 9.13 1.05
N LEU A 134 -27.06 8.16 1.97
CA LEU A 134 -26.50 6.83 1.76
C LEU A 134 -27.64 5.80 1.85
N LYS A 135 -27.98 5.19 0.71
CA LYS A 135 -28.92 4.06 0.65
C LYS A 135 -28.12 2.77 0.51
N LEU A 136 -28.15 1.96 1.56
CA LEU A 136 -27.66 0.58 1.53
C LEU A 136 -28.86 -0.37 1.35
N GLY A 137 -28.67 -1.52 0.70
CA GLY A 137 -29.72 -2.52 0.47
C GLY A 137 -29.64 -3.17 -0.91
N MET A 138 -30.79 -3.68 -1.39
CA MET A 138 -30.93 -4.30 -2.73
C MET A 138 -30.60 -3.32 -3.86
N GLU A 139 -30.86 -2.03 -3.65
CA GLU A 139 -30.54 -0.94 -4.56
C GLU A 139 -29.66 0.07 -3.83
N ARG A 140 -28.35 -0.03 -4.06
CA ARG A 140 -27.37 0.87 -3.45
C ARG A 140 -27.36 2.20 -4.18
N ASN A 141 -27.38 3.30 -3.42
CA ASN A 141 -27.25 4.65 -3.95
C ASN A 141 -26.46 5.54 -2.99
N LEU A 142 -25.69 6.48 -3.54
CA LEU A 142 -24.92 7.47 -2.79
C LEU A 142 -25.11 8.82 -3.48
N GLU A 143 -25.63 9.79 -2.73
CA GLU A 143 -25.78 11.17 -3.17
C GLU A 143 -24.97 12.08 -2.27
N HIS A 144 -24.16 12.95 -2.89
CA HIS A 144 -23.38 13.96 -2.20
C HIS A 144 -23.42 15.27 -2.99
N GLU A 145 -23.99 16.29 -2.39
CA GLU A 145 -23.95 17.67 -2.89
C GLU A 145 -23.23 18.54 -1.85
N PRO A 146 -21.99 18.97 -2.13
CA PRO A 146 -21.31 19.93 -1.27
C PRO A 146 -22.14 21.20 -1.11
N LEU A 147 -22.12 21.82 0.07
CA LEU A 147 -22.72 23.15 0.21
C LEU A 147 -22.03 24.11 -0.76
N THR A 148 -22.80 24.91 -1.49
CA THR A 148 -22.31 25.85 -2.49
C THR A 148 -22.62 27.30 -2.12
N THR A 149 -21.78 28.23 -2.59
CA THR A 149 -22.00 29.68 -2.54
C THR A 149 -22.67 30.20 -3.82
N ALA A 150 -22.88 31.52 -3.90
CA ALA A 150 -23.40 32.18 -5.09
C ALA A 150 -22.55 31.82 -6.34
N GLY A 151 -23.22 31.38 -7.40
CA GLY A 151 -22.56 30.92 -8.63
C GLY A 151 -22.23 29.43 -8.67
N GLY A 152 -22.59 28.64 -7.65
CA GLY A 152 -22.51 27.17 -7.68
C GLY A 152 -21.11 26.59 -7.36
N PHE A 153 -20.18 27.41 -6.90
CA PHE A 153 -18.89 26.94 -6.39
C PHE A 153 -19.04 26.41 -4.96
N PRO A 154 -18.23 25.43 -4.54
CA PRO A 154 -18.23 24.97 -3.15
C PRO A 154 -18.06 26.14 -2.17
N ALA A 155 -18.84 26.12 -1.10
CA ALA A 155 -18.70 27.03 0.02
C ALA A 155 -17.36 26.80 0.75
N SER A 156 -16.96 27.76 1.58
CA SER A 156 -15.72 27.64 2.34
C SER A 156 -15.77 26.45 3.30
N ASP A 157 -14.61 25.98 3.76
CA ASP A 157 -14.53 24.88 4.72
C ASP A 157 -15.25 25.20 6.04
N GLU A 158 -15.24 26.47 6.45
CA GLU A 158 -15.98 26.97 7.62
C GLU A 158 -17.49 26.92 7.41
N GLU A 159 -17.97 27.34 6.23
CA GLU A 159 -19.40 27.32 5.87
C GLU A 159 -19.92 25.90 5.68
N ARG A 160 -19.14 25.01 5.06
CA ARG A 160 -19.46 23.57 4.93
C ARG A 160 -19.45 22.84 6.28
N GLY A 161 -18.77 23.41 7.27
CA GLY A 161 -18.67 22.88 8.62
C GLY A 161 -17.66 21.75 8.77
N GLU A 162 -17.69 21.11 9.93
CA GLU A 162 -16.74 20.05 10.28
C GLU A 162 -16.88 18.82 9.37
N VAL A 163 -15.78 18.09 9.20
CA VAL A 163 -15.80 16.79 8.50
C VAL A 163 -16.57 15.79 9.35
N VAL A 164 -17.57 15.14 8.74
CA VAL A 164 -18.43 14.13 9.40
C VAL A 164 -18.24 12.74 8.83
N GLY A 165 -17.71 12.62 7.61
CA GLY A 165 -17.48 11.33 6.98
C GLY A 165 -16.70 11.42 5.69
N PHE A 166 -16.46 10.24 5.13
CA PHE A 166 -15.72 10.05 3.90
C PHE A 166 -16.40 8.97 3.09
N TYR A 167 -16.25 9.04 1.77
CA TYR A 167 -16.56 7.90 0.92
C TYR A 167 -15.53 7.77 -0.20
N ALA A 168 -15.49 6.59 -0.82
CA ALA A 168 -14.75 6.36 -2.05
C ALA A 168 -15.63 5.62 -3.05
N VAL A 169 -15.52 6.00 -4.31
CA VAL A 169 -16.21 5.37 -5.44
C VAL A 169 -15.19 4.64 -6.29
N GLY A 170 -15.52 3.43 -6.71
CA GLY A 170 -14.83 2.71 -7.78
C GLY A 170 -15.75 2.57 -8.99
N VAL A 171 -15.27 3.00 -10.15
CA VAL A 171 -15.94 2.84 -11.44
C VAL A 171 -15.24 1.72 -12.20
N LEU A 172 -16.02 0.72 -12.63
CA LEU A 172 -15.52 -0.42 -13.38
C LEU A 172 -15.72 -0.22 -14.88
N LYS A 173 -14.95 -0.97 -15.66
CA LYS A 173 -14.95 -0.88 -17.14
C LYS A 173 -16.27 -1.28 -17.78
N ASP A 174 -17.10 -2.06 -17.09
CA ASP A 174 -18.47 -2.40 -17.51
C ASP A 174 -19.49 -1.29 -17.21
N GLY A 175 -19.05 -0.17 -16.62
CA GLY A 175 -19.89 0.97 -16.23
C GLY A 175 -20.52 0.83 -14.84
N SER A 176 -20.37 -0.34 -14.19
CA SER A 176 -20.85 -0.52 -12.83
C SER A 176 -20.04 0.32 -11.84
N ARG A 177 -20.69 0.70 -10.74
CA ARG A 177 -20.10 1.51 -9.67
C ARG A 177 -20.24 0.81 -8.35
N THR A 178 -19.20 0.87 -7.55
CA THR A 178 -19.21 0.45 -6.15
C THR A 178 -18.73 1.60 -5.28
N PHE A 179 -19.17 1.64 -4.03
CA PHE A 179 -18.72 2.65 -3.09
C PHE A 179 -18.63 2.08 -1.67
N VAL A 180 -17.78 2.72 -0.88
CA VAL A 180 -17.70 2.54 0.58
C VAL A 180 -17.78 3.91 1.21
N ALA A 181 -18.54 4.03 2.30
CA ALA A 181 -18.62 5.25 3.10
C ALA A 181 -18.36 4.91 4.57
N MET A 182 -17.66 5.80 5.28
CA MET A 182 -17.36 5.67 6.70
C MET A 182 -17.54 7.01 7.39
N GLY A 183 -18.07 6.99 8.60
CA GLY A 183 -18.12 8.19 9.45
C GLY A 183 -16.71 8.56 9.92
N ARG A 184 -16.48 9.85 10.21
CA ARG A 184 -15.18 10.33 10.69
C ARG A 184 -14.70 9.58 11.93
N ALA A 185 -15.59 9.38 12.90
CA ALA A 185 -15.27 8.65 14.13
C ALA A 185 -14.87 7.18 13.88
N GLU A 186 -15.39 6.55 12.82
CA GLU A 186 -15.00 5.19 12.45
C GLU A 186 -13.60 5.17 11.83
N VAL A 187 -13.30 6.11 10.93
CA VAL A 187 -11.97 6.27 10.33
C VAL A 187 -10.93 6.57 11.40
N GLU A 188 -11.23 7.47 12.33
CA GLU A 188 -10.34 7.83 13.44
C GLU A 188 -10.09 6.61 14.35
N ARG A 189 -11.12 5.80 14.64
CA ARG A 189 -10.93 4.56 15.42
C ARG A 189 -9.99 3.57 14.72
N ILE A 190 -10.11 3.41 13.40
CA ILE A 190 -9.23 2.53 12.62
C ILE A 190 -7.79 3.07 12.65
N ARG A 191 -7.62 4.39 12.45
CA ARG A 191 -6.32 5.06 12.55
C ARG A 191 -5.70 4.84 13.93
N ASP A 192 -6.45 5.11 14.99
CA ASP A 192 -5.97 5.06 16.37
C ASP A 192 -5.63 3.63 16.81
N GLY A 193 -6.28 2.62 16.22
CA GLY A 193 -5.94 1.20 16.40
C GLY A 193 -4.75 0.71 15.58
N SER A 194 -4.26 1.49 14.61
CA SER A 194 -3.12 1.11 13.78
C SER A 194 -1.81 1.27 14.54
N ARG A 195 -1.02 0.19 14.60
CA ARG A 195 0.33 0.24 15.18
C ARG A 195 1.24 1.28 14.52
N GLY A 196 1.00 1.59 13.24
CA GLY A 196 1.78 2.61 12.52
C GLY A 196 1.49 4.03 12.99
N TYR A 197 0.29 4.29 13.51
CA TYR A 197 -0.07 5.58 14.09
C TYR A 197 0.30 5.68 15.58
N GLN A 198 0.32 4.53 16.28
CA GLN A 198 0.70 4.45 17.70
C GLN A 198 2.21 4.48 17.95
N ALA A 199 3.04 4.26 16.93
CA ALA A 199 4.50 4.10 17.03
C ALA A 199 5.26 5.41 16.79
#